data_AF-M2QR75-F1
#
_entry.id   AF-M2QR75-F1
#
_cell.length_a   1.000
_cell.length_b   1.000
_cell.length_c   1.000
_cell.angle_alpha   90.00
_cell.angle_beta   90.00
_cell.angle_gamma   90.00
#
_symmetry.space_group_name_H-M   'P 1'
#
loop_
_entity.id
_entity.type
_entity.pdbx_description
1 polymer ?
#
loop_
_entity_poly.entity_id
_entity_poly.type
_entity_poly.pdbx_seq_one_letter_code
_entity_poly.pdbx_strand_id
1 'polypeptide(L)'
;MVDASKFTAEVFRVAAERPGASPRLTRAAGCVRDGKFSWEDVATGTCEHPLAQALFAPKAQEKLWPQLAEIAAELESVPEAAPAPAAPPRRARKAPAADDDFSEHTYLEDLAEPNSHPAWPQRRDRGR
;
A
#
# COMPACT_ATOMS: atom_id res chain seq x y z
N MET A 1 24.23 11.48 -6.44
CA MET A 1 23.41 11.52 -5.21
C MET A 1 22.01 11.10 -5.61
N VAL A 2 21.42 10.11 -4.93
CA VAL A 2 20.01 9.75 -5.16
C VAL A 2 19.17 10.80 -4.44
N ASP A 3 18.20 11.39 -5.12
CA ASP A 3 17.33 12.38 -4.50
C ASP A 3 16.30 11.68 -3.61
N ALA A 4 16.27 12.06 -2.32
CA ALA A 4 15.26 11.59 -1.37
C ALA A 4 13.83 11.85 -1.87
N SER A 5 13.64 12.90 -2.67
CA SER A 5 12.37 13.28 -3.29
C SER A 5 11.81 12.27 -4.30
N LYS A 6 12.55 11.20 -4.64
CA LYS A 6 12.07 10.13 -5.52
C LYS A 6 11.29 9.04 -4.77
N PHE A 7 11.42 8.96 -3.46
CA PHE A 7 10.76 7.93 -2.67
C PHE A 7 9.44 8.45 -2.10
N THR A 8 8.32 7.94 -2.62
CA THR A 8 6.99 8.26 -2.12
C THR A 8 6.68 7.48 -0.85
N ALA A 9 5.66 7.93 -0.10
CA ALA A 9 5.16 7.25 1.10
C ALA A 9 4.82 5.77 0.83
N GLU A 10 4.30 5.47 -0.36
CA GLU A 10 3.96 4.11 -0.79
C GLU A 10 5.20 3.22 -0.93
N VAL A 11 6.31 3.74 -1.46
CA VAL A 11 7.57 2.98 -1.55
C VAL A 11 8.04 2.55 -0.15
N PHE A 12 7.99 3.46 0.83
CA PHE A 12 8.35 3.14 2.22
C PHE A 12 7.41 2.13 2.85
N ARG A 13 6.10 2.25 2.59
CA ARG A 13 5.08 1.33 3.08
C ARG A 13 5.28 -0.08 2.52
N VAL A 14 5.44 -0.22 1.20
CA VAL A 14 5.66 -1.50 0.53
C VAL A 14 6.98 -2.11 0.97
N ALA A 15 8.04 -1.31 1.10
CA ALA A 15 9.32 -1.76 1.61
C ALA A 15 9.25 -2.30 3.04
N ALA A 16 8.34 -1.78 3.88
CA ALA A 16 8.14 -2.24 5.25
C ALA A 16 7.45 -3.59 5.35
N GLU A 17 6.62 -3.91 4.36
CA GLU A 17 5.81 -5.12 4.33
C GLU A 17 6.55 -6.30 3.67
N ARG A 18 7.69 -6.05 3.00
CA ARG A 18 8.48 -7.11 2.36
C ARG A 18 9.19 -8.03 3.36
N PRO A 19 9.21 -9.35 3.09
CA PRO A 19 10.05 -10.29 3.83
C PRO A 19 11.53 -9.98 3.53
N GLY A 20 12.24 -9.42 4.50
CA GLY A 20 13.62 -8.95 4.35
C GLY A 20 13.81 -7.44 4.51
N ALA A 21 12.76 -6.71 4.89
CA ALA A 21 12.85 -5.30 5.22
C ALA A 21 13.96 -5.02 6.25
N SER A 22 14.68 -3.91 6.07
CA SER A 22 15.74 -3.54 7.01
C SER A 22 15.17 -3.31 8.42
N PRO A 23 15.89 -3.68 9.51
CA PRO A 23 15.38 -3.53 10.87
C PRO A 23 14.99 -2.09 11.24
N ARG A 24 15.64 -1.09 10.61
CA ARG A 24 15.31 0.32 10.80
C ARG A 24 13.95 0.67 10.20
N LEU A 25 13.66 0.14 9.03
CA LEU A 25 12.42 0.37 8.31
C LEU A 25 11.25 -0.34 9.00
N THR A 26 11.45 -1.56 9.51
CA THR A 26 10.45 -2.26 10.34
C THR A 26 10.12 -1.49 11.62
N ARG A 27 11.12 -0.90 12.28
CA ARG A 27 10.90 -0.06 13.48
C ARG A 27 10.17 1.24 13.14
N ALA A 28 10.51 1.87 12.02
CA ALA A 28 9.79 3.04 11.54
C ALA A 28 8.33 2.70 11.24
N ALA A 29 8.06 1.57 10.58
CA ALA A 29 6.71 1.07 10.32
C ALA A 29 5.89 0.84 11.60
N GLY A 30 6.52 0.32 12.66
CA GLY A 30 5.88 0.23 13.97
C GLY A 30 5.46 1.60 14.51
N CYS A 31 6.32 2.61 14.40
CA CYS A 31 6.00 3.97 14.86
C CYS A 31 4.92 4.65 14.02
N VAL A 32 4.83 4.34 12.73
CA VAL A 32 3.73 4.81 11.88
C VAL A 32 2.41 4.17 12.31
N ARG A 33 2.41 2.86 12.61
CA ARG A 33 1.22 2.17 13.14
C ARG A 33 0.81 2.68 14.52
N ASP A 34 1.77 3.06 15.34
CA ASP A 34 1.53 3.71 16.64
C ASP A 34 1.04 5.17 16.50
N GLY A 35 0.99 5.72 15.29
CA GLY A 35 0.54 7.10 15.02
C GLY A 35 1.55 8.19 15.39
N LYS A 36 2.85 7.85 15.54
CA LYS A 36 3.90 8.83 15.92
C LYS A 36 4.29 9.76 14.78
N PHE A 37 4.20 9.27 13.54
CA PHE A 37 4.41 10.03 12.30
C PHE A 37 3.79 9.26 11.13
N SER A 38 3.57 9.93 10.01
CA SER A 38 3.07 9.30 8.77
C SER A 38 4.19 9.07 7.76
N TRP A 39 4.01 8.15 6.79
CA TRP A 39 5.02 7.94 5.75
C TRP A 39 5.13 9.15 4.81
N GLU A 40 4.06 9.93 4.70
CA GLU A 40 3.96 11.18 3.96
C GLU A 40 4.86 12.26 4.59
N ASP A 41 4.89 12.37 5.92
CA ASP A 41 5.78 13.32 6.62
C ASP A 41 7.26 12.93 6.45
N VAL A 42 7.54 11.62 6.35
CA VAL A 42 8.89 11.10 6.09
C VAL A 42 9.32 11.41 4.65
N ALA A 43 8.44 11.15 3.68
CA ALA A 43 8.72 11.40 2.27
C ALA A 43 8.90 12.89 1.95
N THR A 44 8.12 13.76 2.61
CA THR A 44 8.26 15.22 2.50
C THR A 44 9.45 15.78 3.28
N GLY A 45 10.08 14.97 4.14
CA GLY A 45 11.20 15.39 4.99
C GLY A 45 10.80 16.36 6.10
N THR A 46 9.50 16.49 6.39
CA THR A 46 8.97 17.39 7.44
C THR A 46 8.93 16.73 8.81
N CYS A 47 9.12 15.41 8.88
CA CYS A 47 9.11 14.66 10.13
C CYS A 47 10.41 14.82 10.93
N GLU A 48 10.31 15.36 12.15
CA GLU A 48 11.43 15.51 13.09
C GLU A 48 11.72 14.24 13.92
N HIS A 49 10.93 13.17 13.73
CA HIS A 49 11.10 11.97 14.53
C HIS A 49 12.46 11.31 14.26
N PRO A 50 13.25 10.93 15.28
CA PRO A 50 14.62 10.44 15.09
C PRO A 50 14.70 9.17 14.24
N LEU A 51 13.67 8.32 14.30
CA LEU A 51 13.58 7.14 13.45
C LEU A 51 13.31 7.47 11.98
N ALA A 52 12.57 8.55 11.69
CA ALA A 52 12.38 9.04 10.32
C ALA A 52 13.70 9.59 9.77
N GLN A 53 14.39 10.43 10.54
CA GLN A 53 15.70 10.97 10.17
C GLN A 53 16.76 9.86 9.98
N ALA A 54 16.71 8.80 10.78
CA ALA A 54 17.61 7.66 10.67
C ALA A 54 17.50 6.90 9.34
N LEU A 55 16.39 7.01 8.60
CA LEU A 55 16.22 6.45 7.26
C LEU A 55 17.05 7.21 6.21
N PHE A 56 17.34 8.48 6.46
CA PHE A 56 18.15 9.34 5.61
C PHE A 56 19.63 9.39 6.02
N ALA A 57 20.02 8.71 7.11
CA ALA A 57 21.41 8.65 7.54
C ALA A 57 22.31 7.94 6.49
N PRO A 58 23.58 8.33 6.30
CA PRO A 58 24.45 7.79 5.22
C PRO A 58 24.52 6.25 5.20
N LYS A 59 24.61 5.62 6.37
CA LYS A 59 24.62 4.16 6.51
C LYS A 59 23.31 3.48 6.12
N ALA A 60 22.19 4.21 6.21
CA ALA A 60 20.90 3.75 5.72
C ALA A 60 20.82 3.96 4.21
N GLN A 61 21.33 5.07 3.69
CA GLN A 61 21.35 5.32 2.24
C GLN A 61 22.08 4.20 1.48
N GLU A 62 23.24 3.75 1.96
CA GLU A 62 24.01 2.68 1.30
C GLU A 62 23.27 1.34 1.17
N LYS A 63 22.46 0.97 2.17
CA LYS A 63 21.82 -0.35 2.25
C LYS A 63 20.35 -0.37 1.88
N LEU A 64 19.65 0.70 2.23
CA LEU A 64 18.20 0.79 2.20
C LEU A 64 17.73 1.45 0.90
N TRP A 65 18.44 2.46 0.41
CA TRP A 65 18.02 3.17 -0.80
C TRP A 65 18.10 2.35 -2.10
N PRO A 66 19.06 1.42 -2.28
CA PRO A 66 18.99 0.49 -3.40
C PRO A 66 17.71 -0.35 -3.39
N GLN A 67 17.29 -0.84 -2.21
CA GLN A 67 16.05 -1.61 -2.07
C GLN A 67 14.81 -0.74 -2.33
N LEU A 68 14.80 0.50 -1.85
CA LEU A 68 13.72 1.44 -2.15
C LEU A 68 13.68 1.79 -3.65
N ALA A 69 14.83 1.89 -4.31
CA ALA A 69 14.90 2.18 -5.74
C ALA A 69 14.37 1.02 -6.59
N GLU A 70 14.68 -0.23 -6.22
CA GLU A 70 14.08 -1.41 -6.84
C GLU A 70 12.56 -1.41 -6.69
N ILE A 71 12.07 -1.15 -5.47
CA ILE A 71 10.62 -1.09 -5.20
C ILE A 71 9.95 0.08 -5.93
N ALA A 72 10.61 1.24 -5.99
CA ALA A 72 10.10 2.37 -6.75
C ALA A 72 10.01 2.05 -8.24
N ALA A 73 11.01 1.38 -8.81
CA ALA A 73 11.00 0.94 -10.21
C ALA A 73 9.95 -0.17 -10.46
N GLU A 74 9.75 -1.10 -9.52
CA GLU A 74 8.67 -2.07 -9.58
C GLU A 74 7.30 -1.40 -9.55
N LEU A 75 7.09 -0.41 -8.68
CA LEU A 75 5.84 0.34 -8.60
C LEU A 75 5.61 1.22 -9.84
N GLU A 76 6.65 1.77 -10.44
CA GLU A 76 6.57 2.51 -11.71
C GLU A 76 6.32 1.57 -12.91
N SER A 77 6.73 0.31 -12.82
CA SER A 77 6.56 -0.68 -13.89
C SER A 77 5.29 -1.53 -13.79
N VAL A 78 4.58 -1.52 -12.65
CA VAL A 78 3.17 -1.93 -12.60
C VAL A 78 2.38 -0.83 -13.31
N PRO A 79 1.81 -1.08 -14.50
CA PRO A 79 1.15 -0.05 -15.28
C PRO A 79 -0.25 0.17 -14.72
N GLU A 80 -0.35 0.78 -13.54
CA GLU A 80 -1.61 1.29 -12.98
C GLU A 80 -1.48 2.74 -12.52
N ALA A 81 -0.68 3.53 -13.23
CA ALA A 81 -0.87 4.96 -13.40
C ALA A 81 0.13 5.43 -14.46
N ALA A 82 -0.33 5.47 -15.71
CA ALA A 82 0.38 6.22 -16.75
C ALA A 82 0.67 7.63 -16.22
N PRO A 83 1.92 8.11 -16.24
CA PRO A 83 2.19 9.53 -16.07
C PRO A 83 1.57 10.22 -17.27
N ALA A 84 0.46 10.94 -17.09
CA ALA A 84 -0.01 11.86 -18.12
C ALA A 84 1.03 12.98 -18.25
N PRO A 85 1.79 13.08 -19.36
CA PRO A 85 2.68 14.20 -19.56
C PRO A 85 1.82 15.42 -19.93
N ALA A 86 2.16 16.56 -19.33
CA ALA A 86 1.94 17.91 -19.82
C ALA A 86 0.56 18.27 -20.41
N ALA A 87 -0.14 19.19 -19.74
CA ALA A 87 -1.30 19.89 -20.26
C ALA A 87 -1.11 20.39 -21.71
N PRO A 88 -2.01 20.05 -22.65
CA PRO A 88 -2.24 20.84 -23.85
C PRO A 88 -3.44 21.80 -23.66
N PRO A 89 -3.46 22.96 -24.33
CA PRO A 89 -4.46 23.99 -24.08
C PRO A 89 -5.85 23.56 -24.54
N ARG A 90 -6.86 23.93 -23.75
CA ARG A 90 -8.31 23.87 -24.03
C ARG A 90 -8.63 24.07 -25.52
N ARG A 91 -9.34 23.11 -26.14
CA ARG A 91 -10.31 23.40 -27.21
C ARG A 91 -11.33 22.28 -27.40
N ALA A 92 -12.60 22.69 -27.26
CA ALA A 92 -13.82 22.19 -27.91
C ALA A 92 -14.41 20.81 -27.56
N ARG A 93 -15.53 20.90 -26.83
CA ARG A 93 -16.72 20.03 -26.81
C ARG A 93 -16.85 19.04 -27.98
N LYS A 94 -17.09 17.76 -27.65
CA LYS A 94 -18.04 16.87 -28.36
C LYS A 94 -18.62 15.82 -27.40
N ALA A 95 -19.88 15.48 -27.62
CA ALA A 95 -20.79 14.74 -26.73
C ALA A 95 -20.38 13.27 -26.45
N PRO A 96 -20.85 12.66 -25.34
CA PRO A 96 -20.64 11.24 -25.09
C PRO A 96 -21.52 10.40 -26.01
N ALA A 97 -20.89 9.56 -26.83
CA ALA A 97 -21.56 8.47 -27.54
C ALA A 97 -20.62 7.26 -27.48
N ALA A 98 -20.83 6.43 -26.48
CA ALA A 98 -20.41 5.04 -26.42
C ALA A 98 -21.30 4.39 -25.36
N ASP A 99 -22.50 4.02 -25.81
CA ASP A 99 -23.21 2.85 -25.31
C ASP A 99 -22.39 1.61 -25.72
N ASP A 100 -22.53 0.53 -24.95
CA ASP A 100 -21.93 -0.81 -25.14
C ASP A 100 -20.41 -0.94 -24.98
N ASP A 101 -19.96 -1.38 -23.80
CA ASP A 101 -19.52 -2.79 -23.61
C ASP A 101 -19.00 -3.03 -22.16
N PHE A 102 -19.92 -3.20 -21.22
CA PHE A 102 -19.62 -3.83 -19.92
C PHE A 102 -20.75 -4.83 -19.59
N SER A 103 -20.84 -5.86 -20.42
CA SER A 103 -21.35 -7.17 -20.06
C SER A 103 -20.10 -8.07 -20.08
N GLU A 104 -19.73 -8.90 -19.11
CA GLU A 104 -20.39 -10.16 -18.77
C GLU A 104 -19.70 -10.88 -17.58
N HIS A 105 -19.36 -10.22 -16.46
CA HIS A 105 -18.89 -10.98 -15.28
C HIS A 105 -19.48 -10.47 -13.96
N THR A 106 -20.81 -10.54 -13.85
CA THR A 106 -21.50 -10.59 -12.56
C THR A 106 -22.40 -11.82 -12.54
N TYR A 107 -21.78 -12.99 -12.34
CA TYR A 107 -22.47 -14.18 -11.85
C TYR A 107 -21.57 -14.85 -10.81
N LEU A 108 -21.50 -14.25 -9.62
CA LEU A 108 -21.19 -14.99 -8.39
C LEU A 108 -22.51 -15.61 -7.91
N GLU A 109 -22.98 -16.58 -8.70
CA GLU A 109 -23.86 -17.63 -8.22
C GLU A 109 -23.02 -18.52 -7.30
N ASP A 110 -23.18 -18.36 -5.99
CA ASP A 110 -23.63 -19.52 -5.23
C ASP A 110 -24.33 -19.08 -3.93
N LEU A 111 -25.65 -19.15 -3.99
CA LEU A 111 -26.59 -19.02 -2.89
C LEU A 111 -26.92 -20.46 -2.43
N ALA A 112 -26.05 -21.08 -1.63
CA ALA A 112 -26.27 -22.37 -0.98
C ALA A 112 -25.27 -22.49 0.19
N GLU A 113 -25.58 -22.62 1.47
CA GLU A 113 -26.77 -22.99 2.24
C GLU A 113 -26.69 -22.26 3.61
N PRO A 114 -27.81 -22.08 4.36
CA PRO A 114 -27.71 -21.68 5.75
C PRO A 114 -27.01 -22.80 6.54
N ASN A 115 -25.89 -22.45 7.19
CA ASN A 115 -25.19 -23.37 8.08
C ASN A 115 -26.11 -23.69 9.28
N SER A 116 -26.85 -24.79 9.16
CA SER A 116 -27.72 -25.34 10.19
C SER A 116 -26.87 -26.00 11.27
N HIS A 117 -26.24 -25.17 12.09
CA HIS A 117 -25.62 -25.61 13.33
C HIS A 117 -26.63 -25.46 14.48
N PRO A 118 -27.03 -26.54 15.18
CA PRO A 118 -27.62 -26.38 16.49
C PRO A 118 -26.56 -25.81 17.44
N ALA A 119 -26.82 -24.62 17.97
CA ALA A 119 -25.88 -23.81 18.77
C ALA A 119 -25.51 -24.37 20.16
N TRP A 120 -25.80 -25.63 20.48
CA TRP A 120 -25.60 -26.17 21.84
C TRP A 120 -25.33 -27.67 21.84
N PRO A 121 -24.33 -28.18 22.57
CA PRO A 121 -24.38 -29.57 23.01
C PRO A 121 -25.54 -29.73 24.01
N GLN A 122 -26.53 -30.53 23.62
CA GLN A 122 -27.58 -31.03 24.50
C GLN A 122 -26.95 -31.82 25.67
N ARG A 123 -27.38 -31.48 26.88
CA ARG A 123 -26.94 -32.08 28.15
C ARG A 123 -27.06 -33.61 28.11
N ARG A 124 -26.03 -34.32 28.59
CA ARG A 124 -26.21 -35.67 29.13
C ARG A 124 -26.36 -35.57 30.63
N ASP A 125 -27.59 -35.80 31.08
CA ASP A 125 -27.91 -36.27 32.41
C ASP A 125 -27.01 -37.46 32.78
N ARG A 126 -26.28 -37.37 33.89
CA ARG A 126 -25.81 -38.54 34.63
C ARG A 126 -25.55 -38.15 36.08
N GLY A 127 -26.51 -38.47 36.93
CA GLY A 127 -26.44 -38.24 38.35
C GLY A 127 -25.29 -39.00 39.03
N ARG A 128 -24.80 -38.40 40.12
CA ARG A 128 -24.47 -39.07 41.37
C ARG A 128 -24.41 -38.03 42.49
#